data_AF-A0A7X7RHS3-F1
#
_entry.id   AF-A0A7X7RHS3-F1
#
_cell.length_a   1.000
_cell.length_b   1.000
_cell.length_c   1.000
_cell.angle_alpha   90.00
_cell.angle_beta   90.00
_cell.angle_gamma   90.00
#
_symmetry.space_group_name_H-M   'P 1'
#
loop_
_entity.id
_entity.type
_entity.pdbx_description
1 polymer ?
#
loop_
_entity_poly.entity_id
_entity_poly.type
_entity_poly.pdbx_seq_one_letter_code
_entity_poly.pdbx_strand_id
1 'polypeptide(L)'
;MKRNRKKRMHASLVPKRWVSVLMLMAGFAIAYVLLDSMCGTLSERIRALEAEQEDIAFMLRREQNRWSLMTTSEQIDLALNRHGLNMMLPRGEQVVRLDAAPGGGVYRPREQFANR
;
A
#
# COMPACT_ATOMS: atom_id res chain seq x y z
N MET A 1 3.45 -22.61 83.13
CA MET A 1 3.80 -21.23 82.71
C MET A 1 3.68 -21.11 81.19
N LYS A 2 3.11 -19.99 80.75
CA LYS A 2 2.68 -19.65 79.38
C LYS A 2 3.85 -19.45 78.40
N ARG A 3 3.67 -19.97 77.17
CA ARG A 3 3.85 -19.37 75.82
C ARG A 3 5.12 -18.52 75.57
N ASN A 4 5.80 -18.54 74.42
CA ASN A 4 5.46 -18.99 73.07
C ASN A 4 6.80 -18.97 72.28
N ARG A 5 7.10 -19.99 71.48
CA ARG A 5 8.26 -19.99 70.57
C ARG A 5 8.17 -18.76 69.66
N LYS A 6 9.09 -17.81 69.81
CA LYS A 6 9.30 -16.75 68.82
C LYS A 6 9.75 -17.43 67.53
N LYS A 7 8.81 -17.64 66.60
CA LYS A 7 9.11 -18.04 65.22
C LYS A 7 10.13 -17.04 64.70
N ARG A 8 11.37 -17.50 64.53
CA ARG A 8 12.33 -16.79 63.68
C ARG A 8 11.75 -16.86 62.28
N MET A 9 10.99 -15.84 61.91
CA MET A 9 10.78 -15.56 60.51
C MET A 9 12.16 -15.19 59.98
N HIS A 10 12.87 -16.21 59.48
CA HIS A 10 13.88 -15.99 58.47
C HIS A 10 13.13 -15.39 57.30
N ALA A 11 12.97 -14.07 57.30
CA ALA A 11 12.88 -13.32 56.07
C ALA A 11 14.18 -13.67 55.35
N SER A 12 14.14 -14.70 54.52
CA SER A 12 15.24 -15.03 53.64
C SER A 12 15.42 -13.80 52.77
N LEU A 13 16.37 -12.94 53.10
CA LEU A 13 16.83 -11.88 52.22
C LEU A 13 17.29 -12.61 50.96
N VAL A 14 16.42 -12.64 49.94
CA VAL A 14 16.76 -13.14 48.62
C VAL A 14 18.02 -12.38 48.22
N PRO A 15 19.12 -13.07 47.88
CA PRO A 15 20.38 -12.40 47.60
C PRO A 15 20.13 -11.35 46.51
N LYS A 16 20.62 -10.12 46.72
CA LYS A 16 20.36 -8.96 45.84
C LYS A 16 20.59 -9.28 44.34
N ARG A 17 21.51 -10.20 44.04
CA ARG A 17 21.81 -10.73 42.70
C ARG A 17 20.62 -11.46 42.04
N TRP A 18 19.86 -12.24 42.80
CA TRP A 18 18.67 -12.94 42.30
C TRP A 18 17.54 -11.96 42.00
N VAL A 19 17.38 -10.91 42.82
CA VAL A 19 16.41 -9.85 42.56
C VAL A 19 16.75 -9.10 41.26
N SER A 20 18.03 -8.79 41.01
CA SER A 20 18.44 -8.14 39.76
C SER A 20 18.23 -9.02 38.53
N VAL A 21 18.46 -10.33 38.63
CA VAL A 21 18.22 -11.27 37.52
C VAL A 21 16.72 -11.38 37.24
N LEU A 22 15.89 -11.47 38.28
CA LEU A 22 14.43 -11.46 38.13
C LEU A 22 13.94 -10.17 37.48
N MET A 23 14.48 -9.02 37.87
CA MET A 23 14.12 -7.73 37.29
C MET A 23 14.50 -7.63 35.81
N LEU A 24 15.68 -8.15 35.44
CA LEU A 24 16.09 -8.24 34.04
C LEU A 24 15.16 -9.15 33.23
N MET A 25 14.84 -10.34 33.74
CA MET A 25 13.91 -11.25 33.09
C MET A 25 12.51 -10.65 32.92
N ALA A 26 12.01 -9.96 33.95
CA ALA A 26 10.75 -9.23 33.85
C ALA A 26 10.83 -8.12 32.79
N GLY A 27 11.93 -7.37 32.74
CA GLY A 27 12.17 -6.36 31.71
C GLY A 27 12.16 -6.93 30.30
N PHE A 28 12.84 -8.06 30.07
CA PHE A 28 12.83 -8.76 28.79
C PHE A 28 11.44 -9.27 28.42
N ALA A 29 10.68 -9.82 29.37
CA ALA A 29 9.31 -10.28 29.12
C ALA A 29 8.39 -9.13 28.71
N ILE A 30 8.48 -7.98 29.39
CA ILE A 30 7.71 -6.78 29.03
C ILE A 30 8.13 -6.27 27.65
N ALA A 31 9.44 -6.16 27.39
CA ALA A 31 9.94 -5.72 26.09
C ALA A 31 9.48 -6.62 24.95
N TYR A 32 9.46 -7.94 25.18
CA TYR A 32 8.96 -8.92 24.21
C TYR A 32 7.47 -8.71 23.90
N VAL A 33 6.62 -8.57 24.92
CA VAL A 33 5.19 -8.32 24.72
C VAL A 33 4.92 -7.00 23.99
N LEU A 34 5.71 -5.95 24.29
CA LEU A 34 5.62 -4.68 23.58
C LEU A 34 6.02 -4.82 22.11
N LEU A 35 7.11 -5.53 21.82
CA LEU A 35 7.53 -5.81 20.44
C LEU A 35 6.50 -6.63 19.67
N ASP A 36 5.93 -7.65 20.30
CA ASP A 36 4.90 -8.52 19.70
C ASP A 36 3.63 -7.71 19.37
N SER A 37 3.15 -6.90 20.31
CA SER A 37 1.99 -6.04 20.06
C SER A 37 2.25 -5.00 18.96
N MET A 38 3.45 -4.41 18.91
CA MET A 38 3.84 -3.50 17.83
C MET A 38 3.91 -4.21 16.47
N CYS A 39 4.48 -5.41 16.43
CA CYS A 39 4.52 -6.22 15.22
C CYS A 39 3.11 -6.56 14.71
N GLY A 40 2.19 -6.90 15.63
CA GLY A 40 0.78 -7.12 15.31
C GLY A 40 0.12 -5.90 14.66
N THR A 41 0.22 -4.73 15.29
CA THR A 41 -0.36 -3.49 14.73
C THR A 41 0.25 -3.11 13.37
N LEU A 42 1.55 -3.33 13.20
CA LEU A 42 2.22 -3.02 11.94
C LEU A 42 1.79 -3.99 10.84
N SER A 43 1.62 -5.28 11.17
CA SER A 43 1.10 -6.29 10.23
C SER A 43 -0.32 -5.99 9.80
N GLU A 44 -1.20 -5.58 10.72
CA GLU A 44 -2.57 -5.16 10.38
C GLU A 44 -2.56 -3.95 9.43
N ARG A 45 -1.70 -2.96 9.70
CA ARG A 45 -1.58 -1.79 8.84
C ARG A 45 -1.04 -2.13 7.46
N ILE A 46 -0.07 -3.04 7.37
CA ILE A 46 0.44 -3.54 6.08
C ILE A 46 -0.69 -4.22 5.31
N ARG A 47 -1.42 -5.14 5.94
CA ARG A 47 -2.56 -5.83 5.30
C ARG A 47 -3.65 -4.86 4.82
N ALA A 48 -3.92 -3.81 5.58
CA ALA A 48 -4.88 -2.79 5.16
C ALA A 48 -4.42 -2.04 3.90
N LEU A 49 -3.13 -1.68 3.84
CA LEU A 49 -2.54 -1.02 2.67
C LEU A 49 -2.46 -1.94 1.44
N GLU A 50 -2.13 -3.22 1.65
CA GLU A 50 -2.13 -4.24 0.60
C GLU A 50 -3.54 -4.41 0.01
N ALA A 51 -4.57 -4.48 0.85
CA ALA A 51 -5.96 -4.57 0.40
C ALA A 51 -6.39 -3.33 -0.39
N GLU A 52 -6.04 -2.12 0.07
CA GLU A 52 -6.33 -0.88 -0.65
C GLU A 52 -5.63 -0.85 -2.03
N GLN A 53 -4.38 -1.32 -2.10
CA GLN A 53 -3.65 -1.42 -3.36
C GLN A 53 -4.32 -2.41 -4.32
N GLU A 54 -4.75 -3.57 -3.85
CA GLU A 54 -5.46 -4.57 -4.65
C GLU A 54 -6.78 -4.01 -5.21
N ASP A 55 -7.55 -3.29 -4.38
CA ASP A 55 -8.80 -2.66 -4.80
C ASP A 55 -8.58 -1.61 -5.89
N ILE A 56 -7.58 -0.73 -5.71
CA ILE A 56 -7.23 0.28 -6.73
C ILE A 56 -6.77 -0.39 -8.02
N ALA A 57 -5.93 -1.42 -7.93
CA ALA A 57 -5.45 -2.17 -9.09
C ALA A 57 -6.61 -2.86 -9.83
N PHE A 58 -7.58 -3.41 -9.09
CA PHE A 58 -8.78 -3.98 -9.66
C PHE A 58 -9.64 -2.94 -10.38
N MET A 59 -9.87 -1.78 -9.76
CA MET A 59 -10.60 -0.67 -10.36
C MET A 59 -9.93 -0.16 -11.63
N LEU A 60 -8.60 -0.01 -11.61
CA LEU A 60 -7.81 0.37 -12.78
C LEU A 60 -7.97 -0.65 -13.90
N ARG A 61 -7.81 -1.96 -13.62
CA ARG A 61 -8.00 -3.02 -14.64
C ARG A 61 -9.41 -3.00 -15.23
N ARG A 62 -10.43 -2.79 -14.40
CA ARG A 62 -11.81 -2.69 -14.84
C ARG A 62 -12.02 -1.50 -15.78
N GLU A 63 -11.50 -0.34 -15.41
CA GLU A 63 -11.61 0.86 -16.24
C GLU A 63 -10.80 0.74 -17.53
N GLN A 64 -9.59 0.16 -17.47
CA GLN A 64 -8.76 -0.15 -18.62
C GLN A 64 -9.50 -1.06 -19.60
N ASN A 65 -10.13 -2.13 -19.11
CA ASN A 65 -10.92 -3.04 -19.94
C ASN A 65 -12.16 -2.35 -20.53
N ARG A 66 -12.84 -1.50 -19.76
CA ARG A 66 -13.97 -0.72 -20.25
C ARG A 66 -13.54 0.23 -21.37
N TRP A 67 -12.45 0.96 -21.15
CA TRP A 67 -11.87 1.86 -22.11
C TRP A 67 -11.45 1.12 -23.38
N SER A 68 -10.73 0.01 -23.24
CA SER A 68 -10.27 -0.78 -24.40
C SER A 68 -11.43 -1.26 -25.25
N LEU A 69 -12.54 -1.68 -24.64
CA LEU A 69 -13.76 -2.07 -25.37
C LEU A 69 -14.35 -0.88 -26.13
N MET A 70 -14.49 0.28 -25.48
CA MET A 70 -15.04 1.49 -26.11
C MET A 70 -14.17 2.05 -27.24
N THR A 71 -12.84 1.91 -27.14
CA THR A 71 -11.90 2.43 -28.15
C THR A 71 -11.58 1.44 -29.26
N THR A 72 -12.23 0.29 -29.32
CA THR A 72 -12.13 -0.58 -30.49
C THR A 72 -12.71 0.13 -31.72
N SER A 73 -12.11 -0.07 -32.89
CA SER A 73 -12.57 0.55 -34.14
C SER A 73 -14.04 0.25 -34.42
N GLU A 74 -14.46 -1.00 -34.18
CA GLU A 74 -15.85 -1.43 -34.38
C GLU A 74 -16.84 -0.66 -33.49
N GLN A 75 -16.51 -0.45 -32.21
CA GLN A 75 -17.37 0.30 -31.29
C GLN A 75 -17.42 1.79 -31.62
N ILE A 76 -16.30 2.35 -32.09
CA ILE A 76 -16.23 3.73 -32.57
C ILE A 76 -17.12 3.88 -33.82
N ASP A 77 -17.02 2.98 -34.79
CA ASP A 77 -17.84 3.01 -36.01
C ASP A 77 -19.33 2.84 -35.69
N LEU A 78 -19.69 1.95 -34.76
CA LEU A 78 -21.06 1.79 -34.28
C LEU A 78 -21.58 3.06 -33.59
N ALA A 79 -20.76 3.70 -32.76
CA ALA A 79 -21.12 4.95 -32.10
C ALA A 79 -21.31 6.10 -33.11
N LEU A 80 -20.41 6.23 -34.09
CA LEU A 80 -20.51 7.20 -35.17
C LEU A 80 -21.80 6.99 -35.98
N ASN A 81 -22.09 5.75 -36.37
CA ASN A 81 -23.32 5.40 -37.09
C ASN A 81 -24.58 5.69 -36.27
N ARG A 82 -24.57 5.40 -34.96
CA ARG A 82 -25.71 5.71 -34.06
C ARG A 82 -26.02 7.20 -34.00
N HIS A 83 -24.99 8.05 -34.10
CA HIS A 83 -25.15 9.51 -34.10
C HIS A 83 -25.29 10.11 -35.50
N GLY A 84 -25.40 9.29 -36.56
CA GLY A 84 -25.52 9.74 -37.94
C GLY A 84 -24.26 10.43 -38.48
N LEU A 85 -23.12 10.22 -37.84
CA LEU A 85 -21.84 10.80 -38.24
C LEU A 85 -21.17 9.84 -39.23
N ASN A 86 -21.13 10.22 -40.51
CA ASN A 86 -20.37 9.49 -41.53
C ASN A 86 -18.92 9.98 -41.52
N MET A 87 -18.14 9.52 -40.54
CA MET A 87 -16.70 9.77 -40.46
C MET A 87 -15.97 8.47 -40.76
N MET A 88 -15.10 8.50 -41.78
CA MET A 88 -14.16 7.41 -42.06
C MET A 88 -12.78 7.79 -41.56
N LEU A 89 -12.00 6.81 -41.12
CA LEU A 89 -10.61 7.03 -40.75
C LEU A 89 -9.84 7.56 -41.99
N PRO A 90 -9.10 8.68 -41.87
CA PRO A 90 -8.41 9.27 -43.00
C PRO A 90 -7.35 8.30 -43.53
N ARG A 91 -7.24 8.20 -44.85
CA ARG A 91 -6.18 7.42 -45.49
C ARG A 91 -4.84 8.10 -45.24
N GLY A 92 -3.74 7.35 -45.22
CA GLY A 92 -2.40 7.90 -44.96
C GLY A 92 -2.02 9.08 -45.87
N GLU A 93 -2.53 9.09 -47.11
CA GLU A 93 -2.35 10.17 -48.09
C GLU A 93 -3.05 11.49 -47.69
N GLN A 94 -4.05 11.44 -46.82
CA GLN A 94 -4.79 12.60 -46.32
C GLN A 94 -4.17 13.18 -45.03
N VAL A 95 -3.13 12.56 -44.49
CA VAL A 95 -2.46 13.00 -43.27
C VAL A 95 -1.29 13.92 -43.64
N VAL A 96 -1.50 15.23 -43.50
CA VAL A 96 -0.40 16.21 -43.63
C VAL A 96 0.45 16.16 -42.36
N ARG A 97 1.67 15.63 -42.47
CA ARG A 97 2.67 15.68 -41.39
C ARG A 97 3.33 17.06 -41.43
N LEU A 98 3.06 17.87 -40.41
CA LEU A 98 3.79 19.12 -40.22
C LEU A 98 5.13 18.77 -39.56
N ASP A 99 6.24 19.05 -40.24
CA ASP A 99 7.54 19.04 -39.60
C ASP A 99 7.52 20.07 -38.47
N ALA A 100 7.98 19.67 -37.29
CA ALA A 100 8.01 20.51 -36.11
C ALA A 100 8.89 21.74 -36.39
N ALA A 101 8.27 22.84 -36.80
CA ALA A 101 8.94 24.12 -36.89
C ALA A 101 9.47 24.48 -35.49
N PRO A 102 10.70 25.00 -35.37
CA PRO A 102 11.39 25.20 -34.09
C PRO A 102 10.76 26.26 -33.16
N GLY A 103 9.60 26.83 -33.51
CA GLY A 103 8.85 27.80 -32.71
C GLY A 103 7.64 27.25 -31.95
N GLY A 104 7.24 26.00 -32.20
CA GLY A 104 6.17 25.35 -31.45
C GLY A 104 6.74 24.66 -30.22
N GLY A 105 6.28 25.06 -29.02
CA GLY A 105 6.77 24.53 -27.75
C GLY A 105 6.99 23.02 -27.78
N VAL A 106 8.15 22.59 -27.31
CA VAL A 106 8.60 21.19 -27.32
C VAL A 106 7.49 20.30 -26.75
N TYR A 107 6.90 19.46 -27.60
CA TYR A 107 6.00 18.40 -27.15
C TYR A 107 6.79 17.52 -26.17
N ARG A 108 6.43 17.57 -24.88
CA ARG A 108 7.00 16.70 -23.86
C ARG A 108 6.12 15.45 -23.78
N PRO A 109 6.66 14.26 -24.10
CA PRO A 109 5.93 13.01 -23.94
C PRO A 109 5.44 12.83 -22.50
N ARG A 110 4.23 12.30 -22.36
CA ARG A 110 3.53 12.10 -21.07
C ARG A 110 4.32 11.27 -20.05
N GLU A 111 5.30 10.50 -20.50
CA GLU A 111 6.11 9.62 -19.64
C GLU A 111 6.99 10.36 -18.62
N GLN A 112 7.22 11.67 -18.80
CA GLN A 112 7.98 12.46 -17.82
C GLN A 112 7.26 12.69 -16.48
N PHE A 113 5.95 12.37 -16.38
CA PHE A 113 5.17 12.52 -15.16
C PHE A 113 5.01 11.22 -14.36
N ALA A 114 5.52 10.08 -14.86
CA ALA A 114 5.37 8.79 -14.19
C ALA A 114 6.40 8.56 -13.05
N ASN A 115 7.43 9.41 -12.94
CA ASN A 115 8.47 9.31 -11.91
C ASN A 115 8.53 10.58 -11.04
N ARG A 116 7.50 10.83 -10.25
CA ARG A 116 7.57 11.80 -9.14
C ARG A 116 6.91 11.27 -7.89
#